data_AF-A0A832JUK3-F1
#
_entry.id   AF-A0A832JUK3-F1
#
_cell.length_a   1.000
_cell.length_b   1.000
_cell.length_c   1.000
_cell.angle_alpha   90.00
_cell.angle_beta   90.00
_cell.angle_gamma   90.00
#
_symmetry.space_group_name_H-M   'P 1'
#
loop_
_entity.id
_entity.type
_entity.pdbx_description
1 polymer ?
#
loop_
_entity_poly.entity_id
_entity_poly.type
_entity_poly.pdbx_seq_one_letter_code
_entity_poly.pdbx_strand_id
1 'polypeptide(L)'
;MTLAGGYRELDHPADIALEVWGDDLLDLLRSATCALLSVWLKPDGLEGISRSSPRVEGRESIEVVDEFDLLIQWLNRVLLAPQLKLRLPHHVLDLDVRGGVEGDFLQAEISYEALTLAKGSSEALWAREIKSVTYGGGLNRDPSGRYRALLILDI
;
A
#
# COMPACT_ATOMS: atom_id res chain seq x y z
N MET A 1 8.84 -0.64 -24.59
CA MET A 1 8.95 -1.43 -23.34
C MET A 1 8.92 -0.43 -22.20
N THR A 2 7.73 -0.18 -21.67
CA THR A 2 7.52 0.64 -20.47
C THR A 2 7.96 -0.22 -19.28
N LEU A 3 8.87 0.29 -18.46
CA LEU A 3 9.24 -0.36 -17.20
C LEU A 3 8.00 -0.27 -16.31
N ALA A 4 7.32 -1.39 -16.10
CA ALA A 4 6.24 -1.50 -15.12
C ALA A 4 6.74 -1.00 -13.75
N GLY A 5 5.84 -0.38 -12.97
CA GLY A 5 6.11 0.06 -11.60
C GLY A 5 6.77 -1.02 -10.74
N GLY A 6 7.41 -0.60 -9.65
CA GLY A 6 8.19 -1.51 -8.82
C GLY A 6 8.71 -0.88 -7.55
N TYR A 7 9.50 -1.66 -6.83
CA TYR A 7 10.11 -1.23 -5.58
C TYR A 7 11.43 -1.95 -5.33
N ARG A 8 12.23 -1.39 -4.43
CA ARG A 8 13.40 -2.05 -3.84
C ARG A 8 13.54 -1.65 -2.37
N GLU A 9 14.00 -2.59 -1.56
CA GLU A 9 14.44 -2.31 -0.19
C GLU A 9 15.84 -1.68 -0.23
N LEU A 10 16.07 -0.70 0.64
CA LEU A 10 17.35 -0.03 0.84
C LEU A 10 17.85 -0.30 2.25
N ASP A 11 19.17 -0.38 2.41
CA ASP A 11 19.78 -0.50 3.74
C ASP A 11 19.46 0.74 4.57
N HIS A 12 18.84 0.52 5.73
CA HIS A 12 18.56 1.55 6.71
C HIS A 12 18.88 1.01 8.11
N PRO A 13 19.59 1.78 8.96
CA PRO A 13 20.26 1.23 10.15
C PRO A 13 19.33 0.84 11.30
N ALA A 14 18.08 1.29 11.29
CA ALA A 14 17.11 1.05 12.37
C ALA A 14 15.76 0.56 11.82
N ASP A 15 15.25 1.25 10.82
CA ASP A 15 14.00 0.92 10.13
C ASP A 15 14.21 0.21 8.78
N ILE A 16 13.14 0.02 8.02
CA ILE A 16 13.21 -0.46 6.63
C ILE A 16 12.94 0.71 5.70
N ALA A 17 13.87 0.98 4.78
CA ALA A 17 13.67 1.97 3.74
C ALA A 17 13.19 1.30 2.45
N LEU A 18 12.09 1.78 1.89
CA LEU A 18 11.56 1.33 0.61
C LEU A 18 11.61 2.44 -0.41
N GLU A 19 12.28 2.18 -1.52
CA GLU A 19 12.16 3.02 -2.70
C GLU A 19 11.14 2.40 -3.66
N VAL A 20 10.13 3.18 -4.04
CA VAL A 20 9.02 2.75 -4.89
C VAL A 20 8.90 3.67 -6.10
N TRP A 21 8.46 3.16 -7.25
CA TRP A 21 8.26 3.94 -8.47
C TRP A 21 7.04 3.44 -9.27
N GLY A 22 6.48 4.34 -10.07
CA GLY A 22 5.35 4.04 -10.95
C GLY A 22 5.25 5.02 -12.11
N ASP A 23 4.58 4.62 -13.19
CA ASP A 23 4.37 5.48 -14.37
C ASP A 23 3.41 6.66 -14.08
N ASP A 24 2.49 6.47 -13.14
CA ASP A 24 1.57 7.48 -12.62
C ASP A 24 1.32 7.28 -11.12
N LEU A 25 0.49 8.13 -10.51
CA LEU A 25 0.19 8.07 -9.08
C LEU A 25 -0.52 6.76 -8.69
N LEU A 26 -1.38 6.22 -9.55
CA LEU A 26 -2.07 4.96 -9.29
C LEU A 26 -1.08 3.78 -9.30
N ASP A 27 -0.18 3.76 -10.27
CA ASP A 27 0.88 2.76 -10.38
C ASP A 27 1.88 2.85 -9.20
N LEU A 28 2.16 4.06 -8.72
CA LEU A 28 2.94 4.28 -7.51
C LEU A 28 2.26 3.70 -6.26
N LEU A 29 0.97 4.00 -6.04
CA LEU A 29 0.19 3.46 -4.92
C LEU A 29 0.16 1.93 -4.94
N ARG A 30 0.01 1.33 -6.13
CA ARG A 30 0.06 -0.12 -6.33
C ARG A 30 1.42 -0.68 -5.98
N SER A 31 2.49 -0.11 -6.56
CA SER A 31 3.86 -0.55 -6.34
C SER A 31 4.26 -0.46 -4.87
N ALA A 32 3.85 0.61 -4.18
CA ALA A 32 4.10 0.80 -2.76
C ALA A 32 3.29 -0.16 -1.88
N THR A 33 2.04 -0.44 -2.24
CA THR A 33 1.22 -1.44 -1.54
C THR A 33 1.85 -2.83 -1.66
N CYS A 34 2.31 -3.21 -2.85
CA CYS A 34 3.04 -4.46 -3.07
C CYS A 34 4.33 -4.50 -2.23
N ALA A 35 5.10 -3.41 -2.22
CA ALA A 35 6.31 -3.30 -1.43
C ALA A 35 6.03 -3.53 0.06
N LEU A 36 5.05 -2.83 0.62
CA LEU A 36 4.60 -2.96 1.99
C LEU A 36 4.19 -4.40 2.31
N LEU A 37 3.31 -4.99 1.51
CA LEU A 37 2.83 -6.36 1.73
C LEU A 37 3.96 -7.39 1.66
N SER A 38 4.97 -7.17 0.80
CA SER A 38 6.13 -8.08 0.69
C SER A 38 7.02 -8.09 1.92
N VAL A 39 7.10 -6.96 2.64
CA VAL A 39 7.82 -6.84 3.91
C VAL A 39 6.95 -7.38 5.06
N TRP A 40 5.64 -7.13 4.97
CA TRP A 40 4.72 -7.40 6.05
C TRP A 40 4.31 -8.88 6.15
N LEU A 41 4.15 -9.55 5.02
CA LEU A 41 3.65 -10.92 4.92
C LEU A 41 4.78 -11.92 4.66
N LYS A 42 4.70 -13.12 5.24
CA LYS A 42 5.57 -14.23 4.84
C LYS A 42 5.19 -14.71 3.44
N PRO A 43 6.16 -15.02 2.56
CA PRO A 43 5.89 -15.59 1.24
C PRO A 43 4.98 -16.83 1.32
N ASP A 44 5.27 -17.70 2.28
CA ASP A 44 4.55 -18.97 2.48
C ASP A 44 3.28 -18.79 3.33
N GLY A 45 3.08 -17.63 3.96
CA GLY A 45 1.91 -17.34 4.80
C GLY A 45 0.60 -17.28 4.00
N LEU A 46 0.69 -17.14 2.68
CA LEU A 46 -0.44 -17.17 1.76
C LEU A 46 -0.81 -18.60 1.30
N GLU A 47 0.08 -19.58 1.48
CA GLU A 47 -0.16 -20.99 1.14
C GLU A 47 -1.13 -21.62 2.16
N GLY A 48 -2.43 -21.50 1.90
CA GLY A 48 -3.48 -21.97 2.80
C GLY A 48 -4.63 -20.99 2.97
N ILE A 49 -4.50 -19.78 2.42
CA ILE A 49 -5.62 -18.85 2.26
C ILE A 49 -6.51 -19.37 1.14
N SER A 50 -7.67 -19.91 1.52
CA SER A 50 -8.71 -20.21 0.54
C SER A 50 -9.33 -18.90 0.08
N ARG A 51 -9.08 -18.52 -1.18
CA ARG A 51 -9.81 -17.44 -1.86
C ARG A 51 -11.23 -17.94 -2.14
N SER A 52 -12.09 -17.97 -1.13
CA SER A 52 -13.53 -18.00 -1.36
C SER A 52 -13.88 -16.82 -2.27
N SER A 53 -14.78 -17.04 -3.24
CA SER A 53 -15.10 -16.10 -4.32
C SER A 53 -15.02 -14.63 -3.88
N PRO A 54 -14.31 -13.76 -4.64
CA PRO A 54 -13.98 -12.41 -4.22
C PRO A 54 -15.27 -11.65 -3.90
N ARG A 55 -15.53 -11.46 -2.61
CA ARG A 55 -16.63 -10.63 -2.14
C ARG A 55 -15.99 -9.41 -1.50
N VAL A 56 -15.96 -8.32 -2.25
CA VAL A 56 -15.55 -7.01 -1.72
C VAL A 56 -16.41 -6.72 -0.50
N GLU A 57 -15.80 -6.66 0.68
CA GLU A 57 -16.52 -6.50 1.95
C GLU A 57 -16.56 -5.06 2.46
N GLY A 58 -15.87 -4.15 1.77
CA GLY A 58 -15.81 -2.75 2.14
C GLY A 58 -14.99 -1.93 1.16
N ARG A 59 -15.29 -0.64 1.15
CA ARG A 59 -14.52 0.40 0.48
C ARG A 59 -14.23 1.51 1.47
N GLU A 60 -13.04 2.06 1.40
CA GLU A 60 -12.65 3.25 2.16
C GLU A 60 -12.10 4.29 1.20
N SER A 61 -12.42 5.56 1.46
CA SER A 61 -11.96 6.71 0.70
C SER A 61 -10.98 7.51 1.55
N ILE A 62 -9.89 7.96 0.92
CA ILE A 62 -8.90 8.84 1.54
C ILE A 62 -8.91 10.16 0.77
N GLU A 63 -9.06 11.28 1.49
CA GLU A 63 -9.04 12.63 0.92
C GLU A 63 -7.88 13.41 1.52
N VAL A 64 -7.03 13.98 0.67
CA VAL A 64 -5.81 14.73 1.04
C VAL A 64 -5.51 15.81 0.01
N VAL A 65 -4.67 16.77 0.36
CA VAL A 65 -4.30 17.90 -0.52
C VAL A 65 -3.03 17.67 -1.35
N ASP A 66 -2.26 16.62 -1.03
CA ASP A 66 -0.95 16.35 -1.64
C ASP A 66 -0.77 14.86 -1.97
N GLU A 67 -0.07 14.57 -3.06
CA GLU A 67 0.14 13.21 -3.56
C GLU A 67 0.98 12.35 -2.61
N PHE A 68 1.93 12.95 -1.88
CA PHE A 68 2.75 12.21 -0.92
C PHE A 68 1.98 11.90 0.35
N ASP A 69 1.18 12.86 0.85
CA ASP A 69 0.23 12.63 1.94
C ASP A 69 -0.75 11.51 1.59
N LEU A 70 -1.26 11.47 0.35
CA LEU A 70 -2.11 10.38 -0.13
C LEU A 70 -1.41 9.03 -0.01
N LEU A 71 -0.17 8.94 -0.50
CA LEU A 71 0.63 7.72 -0.44
C LEU A 71 0.86 7.24 1.00
N ILE A 72 1.22 8.15 1.91
CA ILE A 72 1.46 7.80 3.32
C ILE A 72 0.17 7.37 4.01
N GLN A 73 -0.91 8.12 3.88
CA GLN A 73 -2.19 7.75 4.48
C GLN A 73 -2.73 6.44 3.89
N TRP A 74 -2.56 6.24 2.59
CA TRP A 74 -2.90 5.00 1.90
C TRP A 74 -2.22 3.79 2.52
N LEU A 75 -0.89 3.82 2.65
CA LEU A 75 -0.13 2.70 3.18
C LEU A 75 -0.45 2.43 4.66
N ASN A 76 -0.68 3.48 5.45
CA ASN A 76 -1.13 3.31 6.84
C ASN A 76 -2.56 2.73 6.93
N ARG A 77 -3.46 3.02 5.99
CA ARG A 77 -4.78 2.36 5.90
C ARG A 77 -4.64 0.89 5.55
N VAL A 78 -3.76 0.56 4.60
CA VAL A 78 -3.42 -0.83 4.27
C VAL A 78 -2.91 -1.57 5.51
N LEU A 79 -2.01 -0.96 6.31
CA LEU A 79 -1.51 -1.53 7.57
C LEU A 79 -2.60 -1.73 8.63
N LEU A 80 -3.60 -0.86 8.68
CA LEU A 80 -4.65 -0.94 9.68
C LEU A 80 -5.72 -2.00 9.36
N ALA A 81 -5.98 -2.27 8.07
CA ALA A 81 -7.11 -3.09 7.64
C ALA A 81 -7.12 -4.54 8.21
N PRO A 82 -5.99 -5.26 8.24
CA PRO A 82 -5.89 -6.55 8.93
C PRO A 82 -6.06 -6.48 10.44
N GLN A 83 -5.58 -5.42 11.09
CA GLN A 83 -5.62 -5.28 12.55
C GLN A 83 -7.05 -5.13 13.07
N LEU A 84 -7.93 -4.52 12.27
CA LEU A 84 -9.32 -4.32 12.66
C LEU A 84 -10.20 -5.55 12.41
N LYS A 85 -9.97 -6.32 11.32
CA LYS A 85 -10.90 -7.36 10.86
C LYS A 85 -10.29 -8.54 10.06
N LEU A 86 -8.97 -8.74 10.05
CA LEU A 86 -8.28 -9.74 9.19
C LEU A 86 -8.64 -9.62 7.70
N ARG A 87 -8.66 -8.39 7.17
CA ARG A 87 -8.93 -8.09 5.76
C ARG A 87 -7.65 -7.74 5.05
N LEU A 88 -7.34 -8.39 3.92
CA LEU A 88 -6.21 -7.98 3.07
C LEU A 88 -6.69 -7.14 1.89
N PRO A 89 -5.90 -6.17 1.44
CA PRO A 89 -6.14 -5.51 0.16
C PRO A 89 -5.99 -6.54 -0.96
N HIS A 90 -7.06 -6.77 -1.73
CA HIS A 90 -7.01 -7.68 -2.89
C HIS A 90 -6.71 -6.90 -4.18
N HIS A 91 -7.24 -5.69 -4.31
CA HIS A 91 -6.98 -4.81 -5.44
C HIS A 91 -7.09 -3.32 -5.09
N VAL A 92 -6.24 -2.52 -5.74
CA VAL A 92 -6.37 -1.06 -5.82
C VAL A 92 -7.27 -0.76 -7.04
N LEU A 93 -8.56 -0.51 -6.78
CA LEU A 93 -9.56 -0.27 -7.81
C LEU A 93 -10.10 1.14 -7.64
N ASP A 94 -9.88 1.94 -8.69
CA ASP A 94 -10.27 3.33 -8.89
C ASP A 94 -9.54 4.38 -8.02
N LEU A 95 -8.65 5.13 -8.70
CA LEU A 95 -8.17 6.43 -8.26
C LEU A 95 -8.97 7.48 -9.03
N ASP A 96 -9.85 8.21 -8.35
CA ASP A 96 -10.63 9.31 -8.92
C ASP A 96 -10.11 10.63 -8.35
N VAL A 97 -9.41 11.42 -9.16
CA VAL A 97 -8.89 12.72 -8.74
C VAL A 97 -9.96 13.79 -9.01
N ARG A 98 -10.63 14.26 -7.96
CA ARG A 98 -11.65 15.32 -8.05
C ARG A 98 -11.09 16.65 -7.57
N GLY A 99 -10.77 17.55 -8.50
CA GLY A 99 -10.42 18.95 -8.21
C GLY A 99 -11.54 19.92 -8.54
N GLY A 100 -11.80 20.91 -7.67
CA GLY A 100 -12.82 21.94 -7.87
C GLY A 100 -12.47 23.27 -7.20
N VAL A 101 -13.17 24.35 -7.59
CA VAL A 101 -12.92 25.76 -7.21
C VAL A 101 -12.94 26.00 -5.69
N GLU A 102 -13.49 25.06 -4.92
CA GLU A 102 -13.23 24.87 -3.48
C GLU A 102 -12.69 23.46 -3.25
N GLY A 103 -11.36 23.29 -3.31
CA GLY A 103 -10.68 22.08 -2.86
C GLY A 103 -9.86 21.37 -3.94
N ASP A 104 -8.56 21.62 -3.92
CA ASP A 104 -7.54 20.80 -4.58
C ASP A 104 -7.30 19.52 -3.75
N PHE A 105 -8.25 18.59 -3.76
CA PHE A 105 -8.09 17.32 -3.03
C PHE A 105 -7.94 16.12 -3.97
N LEU A 106 -7.19 15.13 -3.53
CA LEU A 106 -7.01 13.85 -4.17
C LEU A 106 -7.85 12.82 -3.42
N GLN A 107 -8.54 11.94 -4.16
CA GLN A 107 -9.33 10.87 -3.58
C GLN A 107 -8.86 9.51 -4.11
N ALA A 108 -8.62 8.56 -3.21
CA ALA A 108 -8.32 7.17 -3.58
C ALA A 108 -9.25 6.20 -2.86
N GLU A 109 -9.73 5.19 -3.58
CA GLU A 109 -10.53 4.11 -3.00
C GLU A 109 -9.72 2.81 -2.85
N ILE A 110 -9.83 2.21 -1.68
CA ILE A 110 -9.27 0.89 -1.40
C ILE A 110 -10.38 -0.12 -1.17
N SER A 111 -10.28 -1.27 -1.86
CA SER A 111 -11.21 -2.39 -1.72
C SER A 111 -10.52 -3.56 -1.04
N TYR A 112 -11.23 -4.19 -0.09
CA TYR A 112 -10.70 -5.28 0.72
C TYR A 112 -11.54 -6.54 0.63
N GLU A 113 -10.89 -7.69 0.86
CA GLU A 113 -11.54 -8.98 1.04
C GLU A 113 -11.20 -9.53 2.42
N ALA A 114 -12.18 -10.19 3.05
CA ALA A 114 -11.92 -10.91 4.29
C ALA A 114 -11.10 -12.15 3.99
N LEU A 115 -10.04 -12.34 4.78
CA LEU A 115 -9.35 -13.60 4.82
C LEU A 115 -10.04 -14.54 5.80
N THR A 116 -10.36 -15.75 5.33
CA THR A 116 -10.62 -16.86 6.25
C THR A 116 -9.30 -17.57 6.48
N LEU A 117 -8.65 -17.27 7.61
CA LEU A 117 -7.46 -18.01 8.03
C LEU A 117 -7.88 -19.37 8.59
N ALA A 118 -7.15 -20.41 8.23
CA ALA A 118 -7.27 -21.69 8.92
C ALA A 118 -6.93 -21.50 10.41
N LYS A 119 -7.60 -22.26 11.26
CA LYS A 119 -7.48 -22.15 12.72
C LYS A 119 -6.01 -22.43 13.13
N GLY A 120 -5.32 -21.43 13.68
CA GLY A 120 -3.90 -21.51 14.06
C GLY A 120 -2.91 -20.81 13.12
N SER A 121 -3.37 -20.21 12.01
CA SER A 121 -2.50 -19.62 10.98
C SER A 121 -2.21 -18.12 11.16
N SER A 122 -2.74 -17.45 12.19
CA SER A 122 -2.64 -15.98 12.30
C SER A 122 -1.22 -15.48 12.60
N GLU A 123 -0.44 -16.18 13.42
CA GLU A 123 0.98 -15.82 13.68
C GLU A 123 1.91 -16.28 12.54
N ALA A 124 1.47 -17.25 11.73
CA ALA A 124 2.23 -17.75 10.59
C ALA A 124 2.20 -16.80 9.39
N LEU A 125 1.29 -15.82 9.36
CA LEU A 125 1.09 -14.93 8.22
C LEU A 125 2.12 -13.80 8.13
N TRP A 126 2.52 -13.26 9.28
CA TRP A 126 3.27 -12.00 9.37
C TRP A 126 4.77 -12.26 9.41
N ALA A 127 5.52 -11.62 8.49
CA ALA A 127 6.98 -11.71 8.47
C ALA A 127 7.60 -10.77 9.49
N ARG A 128 7.07 -9.55 9.60
CA ARG A 128 7.54 -8.48 10.48
C ARG A 128 6.34 -7.72 11.03
N GLU A 129 6.46 -7.19 12.24
CA GLU A 129 5.53 -6.18 12.73
C GLU A 129 5.93 -4.83 12.13
N ILE A 130 4.98 -4.12 11.54
CA ILE A 130 5.17 -2.78 11.00
C ILE A 130 4.14 -1.89 11.71
N LYS A 131 4.63 -0.90 12.44
CA LYS A 131 3.80 0.02 13.24
C LYS A 131 3.21 1.12 12.38
N SER A 132 4.01 1.68 11.47
CA SER A 132 3.59 2.77 10.61
C SER A 132 4.45 2.90 9.35
N VAL A 133 3.90 3.60 8.35
CA VAL A 133 4.68 4.10 7.21
C VAL A 133 4.87 5.61 7.36
N THR A 134 6.10 6.08 7.22
CA THR A 134 6.48 7.48 7.36
C THR A 134 7.32 7.98 6.17
N TYR A 135 7.59 9.28 6.16
CA TYR A 135 8.35 9.97 5.12
C TYR A 135 9.85 9.58 5.16
N GLY A 136 10.43 9.16 4.03
CA GLY A 136 11.85 8.77 3.96
C GLY A 136 12.77 9.66 3.13
N GLY A 137 12.25 10.42 2.19
CA GLY A 137 13.09 11.30 1.36
C GLY A 137 12.36 12.10 0.27
N GLY A 138 11.04 12.18 0.33
CA GLY A 138 10.24 12.94 -0.63
C GLY A 138 9.57 12.06 -1.69
N LEU A 139 8.54 12.64 -2.31
CA LEU A 139 7.95 12.20 -3.56
C LEU A 139 8.54 13.05 -4.69
N ASN A 140 9.10 12.41 -5.70
CA ASN A 140 9.68 13.07 -6.85
C ASN A 140 8.97 12.62 -8.13
N ARG A 141 8.83 13.56 -9.06
CA ARG A 141 8.34 13.29 -10.41
C ARG A 141 9.43 13.62 -11.41
N ASP A 142 9.81 12.65 -12.24
CA ASP A 142 10.85 12.86 -13.24
C ASP A 142 10.31 13.67 -14.45
N PRO A 143 11.18 14.15 -15.36
CA PRO A 143 10.73 14.90 -16.54
C PRO A 143 9.83 14.14 -17.50
N SER A 144 9.77 12.80 -17.41
CA SER A 144 8.84 11.96 -18.17
C SER A 144 7.49 11.79 -17.48
N GLY A 145 7.32 12.35 -16.28
CA GLY A 145 6.09 12.29 -15.50
C GLY A 145 6.00 11.10 -14.56
N ARG A 146 7.04 10.27 -14.45
CA ARG A 146 7.03 9.09 -13.57
C ARG A 146 7.27 9.47 -12.13
N TYR A 147 6.63 8.73 -11.23
CA TYR A 147 6.73 8.94 -9.79
C TYR A 147 7.81 8.06 -9.18
N ARG A 148 8.48 8.60 -8.16
CA ARG A 148 9.39 7.86 -7.28
C ARG A 148 9.27 8.39 -5.87
N ALA A 149 9.12 7.51 -4.89
CA ALA A 149 9.06 7.89 -3.48
C ALA A 149 10.04 7.06 -2.64
N LEU A 150 10.56 7.69 -1.58
CA LEU A 150 11.29 7.01 -0.52
C LEU A 150 10.45 7.00 0.76
N LEU A 151 10.17 5.80 1.24
CA LEU A 151 9.31 5.50 2.38
C LEU A 151 10.13 4.87 3.50
N ILE A 152 9.78 5.13 4.75
CA ILE A 152 10.34 4.43 5.91
C ILE A 152 9.23 3.65 6.60
N LEU A 153 9.48 2.37 6.85
CA LEU A 153 8.60 1.52 7.63
C LEU A 153 9.15 1.42 9.05
N ASP A 154 8.41 1.95 10.01
CA ASP A 154 8.70 1.84 11.44
C ASP A 154 8.30 0.43 11.91
N ILE A 155 9.27 -0.31 12.44
CA ILE A 155 9.12 -1.72 12.89
C ILE A 155 8.95 -1.83 14.40
#